data_AF-A0A433SF91-F1
#
_entry.id   AF-A0A433SF91-F1
#
_cell.length_a   1.000
_cell.length_b   1.000
_cell.length_c   1.000
_cell.angle_alpha   90.00
_cell.angle_beta   90.00
_cell.angle_gamma   90.00
#
_symmetry.space_group_name_H-M   'P 1'
#
loop_
_entity.id
_entity.type
_entity.pdbx_description
1 polymer ?
#
loop_
_entity_poly.entity_id
_entity_poly.type
_entity_poly.pdbx_seq_one_letter_code
_entity_poly.pdbx_strand_id
1 'polypeptide(L)'
;MGQNGTQGTTAQVTTGSANTTPNTTVEQAITRIEATVEYHIYTSGSIKYKLIDNTGDDKKRTSQELKNARTKAKYIYHDSNSTEHDLGTYDITATKNTYTNYGDQLKGDKIYLIDINDINNYQSTDGKVKFSLAMNTTRPYANDVTTASLLGAMLNTGYTDFNFNGGSNNKGESPAPSTSHKNGTNLDMRYLRTDKSGNMVYLDKNDETGDPCGWKGLDVDRQNTFIKELNTFGWSDIKGWEYWDSTNSPDTATEWNTWYTQWKKDNPNETEKPILKNIKHLANHNHHIHLQSYSPALEEIS
;
A
#
# COMPACT_ATOMS: atom_id res chain seq x y z
N MET A 1 21.53 48.60 -81.33
CA MET A 1 20.22 48.25 -81.91
C MET A 1 19.35 47.82 -80.74
N GLY A 2 18.57 48.75 -80.18
CA GLY A 2 17.11 48.85 -80.43
C GLY A 2 16.41 48.17 -79.25
N GLN A 3 15.90 48.94 -78.27
CA GLN A 3 14.46 49.32 -78.13
C GLN A 3 13.55 48.08 -78.04
N ASN A 4 12.53 47.96 -77.18
CA ASN A 4 11.79 48.81 -76.24
C ASN A 4 10.97 47.82 -75.38
N GLY A 5 10.73 48.07 -74.07
CA GLY A 5 9.41 48.48 -73.55
C GLY A 5 8.49 47.27 -73.25
N THR A 6 7.68 47.18 -72.18
CA THR A 6 7.00 48.25 -71.43
C THR A 6 6.38 47.68 -70.14
N GLN A 7 6.66 48.36 -69.02
CA GLN A 7 5.83 48.78 -67.86
C GLN A 7 4.92 47.86 -67.01
N GLY A 8 4.95 48.22 -65.72
CA GLY A 8 3.90 48.08 -64.69
C GLY A 8 4.32 47.09 -63.60
N THR A 9 4.36 47.37 -62.29
CA THR A 9 3.69 48.38 -61.46
C THR A 9 4.35 48.41 -60.07
N THR A 10 4.16 49.52 -59.38
CA THR A 10 4.61 49.91 -58.02
C THR A 10 4.23 48.95 -56.88
N ALA A 11 5.11 48.79 -55.88
CA ALA A 11 4.72 48.59 -54.48
C ALA A 11 5.76 49.20 -53.52
N GLN A 12 5.28 50.13 -52.69
CA GLN A 12 6.01 50.84 -51.65
C GLN A 12 6.29 49.95 -50.43
N VAL A 13 7.38 50.32 -49.74
CA VAL A 13 7.81 49.87 -48.42
C VAL A 13 6.76 50.21 -47.36
N THR A 14 6.37 49.22 -46.56
CA THR A 14 5.59 49.41 -45.33
C THR A 14 6.36 48.90 -44.12
N THR A 15 6.55 49.82 -43.17
CA THR A 15 7.03 49.63 -41.81
C THR A 15 6.04 48.79 -41.00
N GLY A 16 6.50 47.67 -40.42
CA GLY A 16 5.73 46.85 -39.50
C GLY A 16 5.86 47.34 -38.06
N SER A 17 4.83 48.02 -37.55
CA SER A 17 4.65 48.34 -36.14
C SER A 17 4.37 47.08 -35.31
N ALA A 18 5.01 47.02 -34.15
CA ALA A 18 4.72 46.08 -33.08
C ALA A 18 3.26 46.24 -32.60
N ASN A 19 2.51 45.15 -32.62
CA ASN A 19 1.22 45.05 -31.95
C ASN A 19 1.27 43.95 -30.89
N THR A 20 1.15 44.41 -29.66
CA THR A 20 0.91 43.68 -28.42
C THR A 20 -0.28 42.73 -28.56
N THR A 21 -0.05 41.44 -28.35
CA THR A 21 -1.12 40.48 -28.04
C THR A 21 -0.90 40.02 -26.59
N PRO A 22 -1.91 40.13 -25.70
CA PRO A 22 -1.75 39.72 -24.31
C PRO A 22 -1.48 38.21 -24.23
N ASN A 23 -0.48 37.83 -23.43
CA ASN A 23 -0.36 36.47 -22.91
C ASN A 23 -1.62 36.16 -22.09
N THR A 24 -2.65 35.61 -22.72
CA THR A 24 -3.64 34.79 -22.01
C THR A 24 -2.95 33.49 -21.68
N THR A 25 -2.22 33.49 -20.56
CA THR A 25 -1.95 32.28 -19.80
C THR A 25 -3.32 31.70 -19.51
N VAL A 26 -3.73 30.69 -20.29
CA VAL A 26 -4.77 29.77 -19.84
C VAL A 26 -4.14 29.09 -18.65
N GLU A 27 -4.40 29.65 -17.48
CA GLU A 27 -4.30 28.99 -16.20
C GLU A 27 -5.20 27.76 -16.39
N GLN A 28 -4.59 26.65 -16.82
CA GLN A 28 -5.20 25.35 -16.67
C GLN A 28 -5.39 25.25 -15.17
N ALA A 29 -6.62 25.50 -14.73
CA ALA A 29 -7.13 24.95 -13.50
C ALA A 29 -6.90 23.44 -13.61
N ILE A 30 -5.72 23.01 -13.17
CA ILE A 30 -5.53 21.67 -12.67
C ILE A 30 -6.56 21.64 -11.55
N THR A 31 -7.73 21.07 -11.82
CA THR A 31 -8.61 20.60 -10.77
C THR A 31 -7.74 19.62 -10.01
N ARG A 32 -7.00 20.12 -9.00
CA ARG A 32 -6.44 19.28 -7.96
C ARG A 32 -7.67 18.53 -7.50
N ILE A 33 -7.69 17.23 -7.76
CA ILE A 33 -8.73 16.39 -7.26
C ILE A 33 -8.60 16.51 -5.74
N GLU A 34 -9.43 17.34 -5.12
CA GLU A 34 -9.27 17.70 -3.71
C GLU A 34 -9.63 16.48 -2.88
N ALA A 35 -8.67 16.03 -2.07
CA ALA A 35 -8.93 15.00 -1.09
C ALA A 35 -9.94 15.52 -0.07
N THR A 36 -10.78 14.62 0.44
CA THR A 36 -11.67 14.90 1.59
C THR A 36 -11.03 14.48 2.91
N VAL A 37 -9.97 13.68 2.84
CA VAL A 37 -9.13 13.29 3.97
C VAL A 37 -7.68 13.12 3.51
N GLU A 38 -6.76 13.60 4.32
CA GLU A 38 -5.31 13.33 4.19
C GLU A 38 -4.85 12.44 5.33
N TYR A 39 -4.03 11.45 5.01
CA TYR A 39 -3.36 10.56 5.96
C TYR A 39 -1.86 10.82 5.93
N HIS A 40 -1.32 11.33 7.04
CA HIS A 40 0.10 11.54 7.27
C HIS A 40 0.65 10.34 8.04
N ILE A 41 1.45 9.52 7.36
CA ILE A 41 1.95 8.23 7.81
C ILE A 41 3.39 8.42 8.30
N TYR A 42 3.62 8.22 9.59
CA TYR A 42 4.95 8.39 10.20
C TYR A 42 5.64 7.05 10.41
N THR A 43 6.97 7.03 10.28
CA THR A 43 7.80 5.83 10.47
C THR A 43 7.61 5.14 11.83
N SER A 44 7.10 5.85 12.83
CA SER A 44 6.80 5.34 14.17
C SER A 44 5.56 4.45 14.27
N GLY A 45 4.77 4.32 13.21
CA GLY A 45 3.47 3.65 13.24
C GLY A 45 2.29 4.56 13.52
N SER A 46 2.54 5.84 13.86
CA SER A 46 1.48 6.84 14.03
C SER A 46 0.95 7.30 12.68
N ILE A 47 -0.37 7.41 12.57
CA ILE A 47 -1.06 8.00 11.43
C ILE A 47 -1.83 9.21 11.93
N LYS A 48 -1.45 10.39 11.46
CA LYS A 48 -2.24 11.60 11.67
C LYS A 48 -3.17 11.79 10.48
N TYR A 49 -4.37 12.31 10.70
CA TYR A 49 -5.31 12.55 9.61
C TYR A 49 -5.94 13.93 9.69
N LYS A 50 -6.14 14.54 8.52
CA LYS A 50 -6.79 15.82 8.35
C LYS A 50 -8.06 15.64 7.56
N LEU A 51 -9.18 16.15 8.06
CA LEU A 51 -10.45 16.16 7.35
C LEU A 51 -10.56 17.48 6.58
N ILE A 52 -10.95 17.41 5.31
CA ILE A 52 -10.99 18.56 4.42
C ILE A 52 -12.43 18.79 3.97
N ASP A 53 -12.89 20.03 4.16
CA ASP A 53 -14.16 20.50 3.64
C ASP A 53 -13.96 21.14 2.27
N ASN A 54 -14.40 20.44 1.22
CA ASN A 54 -14.22 20.85 -0.18
C ASN A 54 -15.54 21.29 -0.84
N THR A 55 -16.60 21.55 -0.06
CA THR A 55 -17.90 21.98 -0.60
C THR A 55 -17.91 23.43 -1.07
N GLY A 56 -16.95 24.25 -0.59
CA GLY A 56 -16.84 25.66 -0.95
C GLY A 56 -18.01 26.54 -0.46
N ASP A 57 -18.83 26.05 0.47
CA ASP A 57 -19.86 26.85 1.14
C ASP A 57 -19.33 27.42 2.47
N ASP A 58 -19.88 28.54 2.92
CA ASP A 58 -19.51 29.16 4.21
C ASP A 58 -20.05 28.36 5.42
N LYS A 59 -20.63 27.18 5.19
CA LYS A 59 -21.21 26.35 6.24
C LYS A 59 -20.10 25.58 6.94
N LYS A 60 -19.79 26.00 8.17
CA LYS A 60 -18.88 25.24 9.04
C LYS A 60 -19.46 23.86 9.35
N ARG A 61 -18.78 22.81 8.89
CA ARG A 61 -19.08 21.40 9.24
C ARG A 61 -18.38 20.97 10.52
N THR A 62 -19.00 20.04 11.22
CA THR A 62 -18.41 19.31 12.34
C THR A 62 -17.45 18.22 11.85
N SER A 63 -16.49 17.80 12.67
CA SER A 63 -15.61 16.67 12.33
C SER A 63 -16.40 15.40 12.01
N GLN A 64 -17.55 15.16 12.65
CA GLN A 64 -18.38 13.99 12.35
C GLN A 64 -19.01 14.07 10.96
N GLU A 65 -19.51 15.24 10.56
CA GLU A 65 -20.04 15.44 9.20
C GLU A 65 -18.95 15.20 8.15
N LEU A 66 -17.71 15.66 8.39
CA LEU A 66 -16.59 15.44 7.48
C LEU A 66 -16.13 13.98 7.42
N LYS A 67 -16.05 13.28 8.57
CA LYS A 67 -15.79 11.83 8.63
C LYS A 67 -16.79 11.06 7.78
N ASN A 68 -18.04 11.51 7.79
CA ASN A 68 -19.13 10.90 7.07
C ASN A 68 -19.17 11.27 5.56
N ALA A 69 -18.52 12.37 5.18
CA ALA A 69 -18.49 12.91 3.83
C ALA A 69 -17.24 12.53 3.01
N ARG A 70 -16.36 11.66 3.54
CA ARG A 70 -15.16 11.18 2.84
C ARG A 70 -15.51 10.53 1.49
N THR A 71 -14.87 11.01 0.43
CA THR A 71 -14.98 10.50 -0.94
C THR A 71 -13.63 10.27 -1.61
N LYS A 72 -12.56 10.93 -1.13
CA LYS A 72 -11.19 10.77 -1.64
C LYS A 72 -10.17 10.85 -0.51
N ALA A 73 -9.21 9.93 -0.52
CA ALA A 73 -8.12 9.85 0.46
C ALA A 73 -6.79 10.18 -0.20
N LYS A 74 -6.02 11.07 0.41
CA LYS A 74 -4.62 11.32 0.04
C LYS A 74 -3.69 10.71 1.08
N TYR A 75 -2.63 10.06 0.63
CA TYR A 75 -1.63 9.44 1.51
C TYR A 75 -0.28 10.14 1.39
N ILE A 76 0.29 10.52 2.52
CA ILE A 76 1.57 11.24 2.62
C ILE A 76 2.42 10.50 3.63
N TYR A 77 3.58 9.99 3.21
CA TYR A 77 4.53 9.33 4.10
C TYR A 77 5.62 10.30 4.56
N HIS A 78 5.95 10.26 5.84
CA HIS A 78 6.98 11.08 6.48
C HIS A 78 8.17 10.18 6.81
N ASP A 79 9.28 10.36 6.10
CA ASP A 79 10.49 9.56 6.34
C ASP A 79 11.16 9.92 7.67
N SER A 80 12.26 9.24 8.02
CA SER A 80 12.99 9.50 9.27
C SER A 80 13.57 10.93 9.37
N ASN A 81 13.71 11.63 8.24
CA ASN A 81 14.17 13.01 8.17
C ASN A 81 13.00 14.00 8.14
N SER A 82 11.76 13.53 8.33
CA SER A 82 10.52 14.30 8.17
C SER A 82 10.31 14.84 6.75
N THR A 83 10.91 14.19 5.74
CA THR A 83 10.63 14.49 4.33
C THR A 83 9.27 13.90 3.97
N GLU A 84 8.43 14.71 3.33
CA GLU A 84 7.13 14.28 2.84
C GLU A 84 7.23 13.58 1.49
N HIS A 85 6.55 12.45 1.37
CA HIS A 85 6.41 11.65 0.18
C HIS A 85 4.93 11.55 -0.18
N ASP A 86 4.49 12.31 -1.19
CA ASP A 86 3.12 12.23 -1.72
C ASP A 86 2.94 10.90 -2.46
N LEU A 87 2.09 10.02 -1.91
CA LEU A 87 1.81 8.70 -2.46
C LEU A 87 0.59 8.70 -3.38
N GLY A 88 -0.06 9.86 -3.58
CA GLY A 88 -1.23 10.04 -4.42
C GLY A 88 -2.55 10.18 -3.67
N THR A 89 -3.59 10.47 -4.45
CA THR A 89 -4.98 10.63 -4.01
C THR A 89 -5.86 9.60 -4.70
N TYR A 90 -6.68 8.89 -3.93
CA TYR A 90 -7.46 7.73 -4.39
C TYR A 90 -8.93 7.89 -4.04
N ASP A 91 -9.79 7.31 -4.88
CA ASP A 91 -11.23 7.30 -4.66
C ASP A 91 -11.61 6.39 -3.49
N ILE A 92 -12.57 6.84 -2.70
CA ILE A 92 -13.13 6.07 -1.58
C ILE A 92 -14.49 5.50 -2.00
N THR A 93 -14.62 4.18 -1.90
CA THR A 93 -15.90 3.48 -1.95
C THR A 93 -16.52 3.44 -0.56
N ALA A 94 -17.56 4.25 -0.33
CA ALA A 94 -18.31 4.24 0.92
C ALA A 94 -19.43 3.19 0.88
N THR A 95 -19.46 2.29 1.87
CA THR A 95 -20.46 1.22 2.01
C THR A 95 -21.07 1.18 3.41
N LYS A 96 -22.22 0.53 3.57
CA LYS A 96 -22.86 0.35 4.88
C LYS A 96 -21.96 -0.48 5.79
N ASN A 97 -21.85 -0.09 7.06
CA ASN A 97 -21.25 -0.94 8.07
C ASN A 97 -22.18 -2.12 8.41
N THR A 98 -21.85 -3.32 7.93
CA THR A 98 -22.57 -4.56 8.21
C THR A 98 -21.96 -5.37 9.35
N TYR A 99 -20.75 -5.03 9.78
CA TYR A 99 -20.00 -5.73 10.83
C TYR A 99 -19.56 -4.76 11.92
N THR A 100 -20.39 -4.59 12.96
CA THR A 100 -20.19 -3.58 14.02
C THR A 100 -18.82 -3.66 14.70
N ASN A 101 -18.28 -4.87 14.89
CA ASN A 101 -16.96 -5.08 15.52
C ASN A 101 -15.77 -4.69 14.61
N TYR A 102 -16.04 -4.34 13.36
CA TYR A 102 -15.07 -3.92 12.35
C TYR A 102 -15.43 -2.53 11.82
N GLY A 103 -16.01 -1.68 12.67
CA GLY A 103 -16.42 -0.33 12.29
C GLY A 103 -15.27 0.53 11.76
N ASP A 104 -15.64 1.67 11.18
CA ASP A 104 -14.67 2.62 10.65
C ASP A 104 -13.70 3.12 11.73
N GLN A 105 -12.43 3.24 11.36
CA GLN A 105 -11.37 3.59 12.31
C GLN A 105 -11.45 5.06 12.73
N LEU A 106 -11.94 5.94 11.85
CA LEU A 106 -12.18 7.35 12.17
C LEU A 106 -13.52 7.59 12.90
N LYS A 107 -14.32 6.54 13.14
CA LYS A 107 -15.64 6.57 13.79
C LYS A 107 -16.74 7.24 12.97
N GLY A 108 -16.68 7.10 11.64
CA GLY A 108 -17.80 7.39 10.74
C GLY A 108 -18.90 6.33 10.78
N ASP A 109 -20.04 6.64 10.16
CA ASP A 109 -21.24 5.79 10.12
C ASP A 109 -21.20 4.72 9.03
N LYS A 110 -20.33 4.90 8.05
CA LYS A 110 -20.09 4.00 6.91
C LYS A 110 -18.69 3.40 7.01
N ILE A 111 -18.41 2.44 6.14
CA ILE A 111 -17.07 1.92 5.91
C ILE A 111 -16.53 2.54 4.63
N TYR A 112 -15.29 3.01 4.70
CA TYR A 112 -14.60 3.74 3.64
C TYR A 112 -13.49 2.84 3.11
N LEU A 113 -13.60 2.41 1.87
CA LEU A 113 -12.71 1.43 1.26
C LEU A 113 -11.93 2.05 0.10
N ILE A 114 -10.66 1.64 -0.04
CA ILE A 114 -9.82 1.90 -1.20
C ILE A 114 -9.69 0.59 -1.99
N ASP A 115 -9.79 0.68 -3.30
CA ASP A 115 -9.39 -0.41 -4.18
C ASP A 115 -7.86 -0.42 -4.30
N ILE A 116 -7.21 -1.43 -3.74
CA ILE A 116 -5.74 -1.52 -3.72
C ILE A 116 -5.16 -1.66 -5.13
N ASN A 117 -5.95 -2.08 -6.13
CA ASN A 117 -5.47 -2.08 -7.53
C ASN A 117 -5.13 -0.68 -8.04
N ASP A 118 -5.76 0.37 -7.47
CA ASP A 118 -5.56 1.75 -7.93
C ASP A 118 -4.29 2.37 -7.35
N ILE A 119 -3.71 1.76 -6.31
CA ILE A 119 -2.50 2.26 -5.65
C ILE A 119 -1.30 2.17 -6.58
N ASN A 120 -0.66 3.30 -6.83
CA ASN A 120 0.57 3.35 -7.63
C ASN A 120 1.77 2.94 -6.79
N ASN A 121 2.68 2.17 -7.39
CA ASN A 121 4.01 1.95 -6.83
C ASN A 121 4.73 3.29 -6.64
N TYR A 122 5.56 3.38 -5.61
CA TYR A 122 6.27 4.61 -5.27
C TYR A 122 7.77 4.38 -5.22
N GLN A 123 8.53 5.36 -5.70
CA GLN A 123 9.97 5.48 -5.46
C GLN A 123 10.36 6.96 -5.42
N SER A 124 11.01 7.37 -4.34
CA SER A 124 11.62 8.71 -4.23
C SER A 124 12.71 8.90 -5.28
N THR A 125 13.02 10.16 -5.62
CA THR A 125 14.07 10.48 -6.60
C THR A 125 15.43 9.88 -6.24
N ASP A 126 15.76 9.80 -4.95
CA ASP A 126 17.01 9.19 -4.46
C ASP A 126 16.94 7.66 -4.28
N GLY A 127 15.79 7.05 -4.56
CA GLY A 127 15.56 5.60 -4.54
C GLY A 127 15.56 4.95 -3.15
N LYS A 128 15.59 5.75 -2.07
CA LYS A 128 15.64 5.25 -0.68
C LYS A 128 14.26 4.90 -0.14
N VAL A 129 13.25 5.70 -0.44
CA VAL A 129 11.87 5.49 -0.02
C VAL A 129 11.11 4.90 -1.19
N LYS A 130 10.67 3.64 -1.06
CA LYS A 130 10.01 2.95 -2.16
C LYS A 130 9.16 1.78 -1.70
N PHE A 131 8.17 1.45 -2.52
CA PHE A 131 7.54 0.14 -2.51
C PHE A 131 7.05 -0.22 -3.91
N SER A 132 6.91 -1.52 -4.16
CA SER A 132 6.11 -2.01 -5.27
C SER A 132 5.18 -3.12 -4.76
N LEU A 133 3.93 -3.05 -5.21
CA LEU A 133 2.86 -3.97 -4.84
C LEU A 133 2.24 -4.55 -6.11
N ALA A 134 2.30 -5.87 -6.24
CA ALA A 134 1.55 -6.61 -7.25
C ALA A 134 0.23 -7.14 -6.68
N MET A 135 -0.75 -7.40 -7.55
CA MET A 135 -2.08 -7.88 -7.16
C MET A 135 -2.26 -9.35 -7.53
N ASN A 136 -2.79 -10.16 -6.60
CA ASN A 136 -3.16 -11.56 -6.82
C ASN A 136 -4.52 -11.88 -6.18
N THR A 137 -5.52 -11.05 -6.44
CA THR A 137 -6.81 -11.23 -5.78
C THR A 137 -7.95 -10.59 -6.56
N THR A 138 -9.15 -11.14 -6.39
CA THR A 138 -10.42 -10.51 -6.78
C THR A 138 -11.06 -9.74 -5.62
N ARG A 139 -10.39 -9.68 -4.46
CA ARG A 139 -10.84 -9.02 -3.23
C ARG A 139 -9.91 -7.84 -2.90
N PRO A 140 -9.85 -6.78 -3.71
CA PRO A 140 -8.78 -5.80 -3.61
C PRO A 140 -9.06 -4.69 -2.58
N TYR A 141 -10.15 -4.75 -1.82
CA TYR A 141 -10.55 -3.61 -0.98
C TYR A 141 -9.96 -3.69 0.42
N ALA A 142 -9.36 -2.58 0.86
CA ALA A 142 -8.97 -2.35 2.25
C ALA A 142 -9.65 -1.08 2.76
N ASN A 143 -9.85 -0.95 4.07
CA ASN A 143 -10.30 0.31 4.64
C ASN A 143 -9.25 1.42 4.40
N ASP A 144 -9.70 2.65 4.25
CA ASP A 144 -8.84 3.81 3.95
C ASP A 144 -7.72 4.01 4.98
N VAL A 145 -7.99 3.81 6.27
CA VAL A 145 -6.95 3.83 7.31
C VAL A 145 -6.08 2.58 7.25
N THR A 146 -6.65 1.40 7.03
CA THR A 146 -5.88 0.15 6.82
C THR A 146 -4.87 0.30 5.67
N THR A 147 -5.27 1.00 4.61
CA THR A 147 -4.40 1.31 3.47
C THR A 147 -3.22 2.18 3.88
N ALA A 148 -3.44 3.22 4.70
CA ALA A 148 -2.36 4.03 5.27
C ALA A 148 -1.37 3.17 6.07
N SER A 149 -1.86 2.27 6.93
CA SER A 149 -1.01 1.36 7.70
C SER A 149 -0.21 0.39 6.83
N LEU A 150 -0.82 -0.16 5.78
CA LEU A 150 -0.13 -1.07 4.86
C LEU A 150 0.99 -0.32 4.10
N LEU A 151 0.69 0.88 3.58
CA LEU A 151 1.66 1.73 2.91
C LEU A 151 2.84 2.07 3.84
N GLY A 152 2.56 2.47 5.08
CA GLY A 152 3.59 2.74 6.08
C GLY A 152 4.50 1.55 6.34
N ALA A 153 3.93 0.36 6.55
CA ALA A 153 4.70 -0.85 6.77
C ALA A 153 5.58 -1.23 5.57
N MET A 154 5.06 -1.11 4.34
CA MET A 154 5.84 -1.39 3.13
C MET A 154 6.98 -0.38 2.96
N LEU A 155 6.70 0.92 3.12
CA LEU A 155 7.67 2.00 2.97
C LEU A 155 8.79 1.95 4.02
N ASN A 156 8.47 1.59 5.27
CA ASN A 156 9.47 1.39 6.33
C ASN A 156 10.48 0.28 5.99
N THR A 157 10.07 -0.72 5.21
CA THR A 157 10.98 -1.79 4.76
C THR A 157 11.71 -1.49 3.45
N GLY A 158 11.14 -0.66 2.57
CA GLY A 158 11.75 -0.30 1.29
C GLY A 158 11.78 -1.44 0.25
N TYR A 159 10.93 -2.47 0.40
CA TYR A 159 10.89 -3.63 -0.49
C TYR A 159 9.99 -3.42 -1.72
N THR A 160 10.28 -4.14 -2.82
CA THR A 160 9.65 -3.90 -4.14
C THR A 160 9.07 -5.16 -4.79
N ASP A 161 8.76 -6.17 -3.98
CA ASP A 161 8.32 -7.51 -4.38
C ASP A 161 7.12 -7.97 -3.53
N PHE A 162 6.33 -7.01 -3.03
CA PHE A 162 5.10 -7.33 -2.31
C PHE A 162 4.03 -7.83 -3.26
N ASN A 163 3.17 -8.71 -2.76
CA ASN A 163 2.01 -9.18 -3.49
C ASN A 163 0.78 -9.24 -2.56
N PHE A 164 -0.23 -8.45 -2.89
CA PHE A 164 -1.49 -8.36 -2.16
C PHE A 164 -2.40 -9.53 -2.56
N ASN A 165 -2.77 -10.34 -1.58
CA ASN A 165 -3.48 -11.60 -1.79
C ASN A 165 -4.96 -11.53 -1.37
N GLY A 166 -5.40 -10.45 -0.73
CA GLY A 166 -6.82 -10.17 -0.52
C GLY A 166 -7.17 -9.33 0.69
N GLY A 167 -8.28 -8.60 0.59
CA GLY A 167 -9.00 -7.96 1.66
C GLY A 167 -10.49 -8.27 1.53
N SER A 168 -11.33 -7.24 1.56
CA SER A 168 -12.77 -7.35 1.35
C SER A 168 -13.16 -7.21 -0.13
N ASN A 169 -14.44 -7.37 -0.43
CA ASN A 169 -15.03 -6.81 -1.65
C ASN A 169 -15.39 -5.32 -1.45
N ASN A 170 -15.93 -4.69 -2.49
CA ASN A 170 -16.35 -3.28 -2.49
C ASN A 170 -17.52 -2.96 -1.54
N LYS A 171 -18.16 -3.97 -0.94
CA LYS A 171 -19.22 -3.80 0.07
C LYS A 171 -18.71 -4.02 1.50
N GLY A 172 -17.42 -4.29 1.67
CA GLY A 172 -16.83 -4.62 2.97
C GLY A 172 -17.10 -6.06 3.41
N GLU A 173 -17.67 -6.90 2.55
CA GLU A 173 -17.92 -8.30 2.86
C GLU A 173 -16.62 -9.09 2.71
N SER A 174 -16.51 -10.22 3.41
CA SER A 174 -15.43 -11.20 3.22
C SER A 174 -15.95 -12.32 2.30
N PRO A 175 -15.60 -12.32 1.00
CA PRO A 175 -15.97 -13.41 0.12
C PRO A 175 -15.31 -14.72 0.55
N ALA A 176 -16.04 -15.83 0.34
CA ALA A 176 -15.57 -17.18 0.59
C ALA A 176 -14.23 -17.45 -0.13
N PRO A 177 -13.36 -18.33 0.40
CA PRO A 177 -13.59 -19.19 1.58
C PRO A 177 -13.38 -18.50 2.92
N SER A 178 -12.78 -17.30 2.93
CA SER A 178 -12.50 -16.59 4.17
C SER A 178 -13.74 -15.87 4.71
N THR A 179 -13.85 -15.78 6.04
CA THR A 179 -14.96 -15.10 6.73
C THR A 179 -14.50 -13.95 7.62
N SER A 180 -13.19 -13.60 7.57
CA SER A 180 -12.57 -12.62 8.46
C SER A 180 -12.22 -11.28 7.82
N HIS A 181 -12.18 -11.13 6.49
CA HIS A 181 -11.83 -9.87 5.80
C HIS A 181 -12.93 -8.81 5.81
N LYS A 182 -13.63 -8.72 6.93
CA LYS A 182 -14.76 -7.81 7.11
C LYS A 182 -14.26 -6.37 7.11
N ASN A 183 -14.96 -5.51 6.39
CA ASN A 183 -14.71 -4.08 6.26
C ASN A 183 -13.27 -3.70 5.88
N GLY A 184 -12.51 -4.61 5.27
CA GLY A 184 -11.17 -4.32 4.76
C GLY A 184 -10.11 -4.02 5.83
N THR A 185 -10.26 -4.52 7.06
CA THR A 185 -9.25 -4.35 8.12
C THR A 185 -8.30 -5.54 8.25
N ASN A 186 -8.73 -6.72 7.76
CA ASN A 186 -7.90 -7.91 7.70
C ASN A 186 -7.46 -8.13 6.26
N LEU A 187 -6.19 -8.43 6.05
CA LEU A 187 -5.56 -8.51 4.73
C LEU A 187 -4.73 -9.78 4.61
N ASP A 188 -4.56 -10.31 3.40
CA ASP A 188 -3.63 -11.37 3.09
C ASP A 188 -2.48 -10.80 2.24
N MET A 189 -1.24 -11.13 2.60
CA MET A 189 -0.04 -10.80 1.84
C MET A 189 0.75 -12.07 1.56
N ARG A 190 1.30 -12.25 0.35
CA ARG A 190 2.22 -13.37 0.11
C ARG A 190 3.48 -13.23 0.97
N TYR A 191 4.14 -14.36 1.22
CA TYR A 191 5.47 -14.36 1.84
C TYR A 191 6.53 -13.79 0.90
N LEU A 192 7.56 -13.17 1.47
CA LEU A 192 8.71 -12.63 0.76
C LEU A 192 9.72 -13.74 0.41
N ARG A 193 10.30 -13.66 -0.78
CA ARG A 193 11.27 -14.63 -1.31
C ARG A 193 12.69 -14.09 -1.28
N THR A 194 13.67 -14.98 -1.13
CA THR A 194 15.10 -14.62 -1.19
C THR A 194 15.49 -14.11 -2.58
N ASP A 195 14.85 -14.64 -3.63
CA ASP A 195 15.02 -14.22 -5.03
C ASP A 195 14.28 -12.92 -5.39
N LYS A 196 13.47 -12.38 -4.46
CA LYS A 196 12.71 -11.13 -4.60
C LYS A 196 11.76 -11.08 -5.82
N SER A 197 11.30 -12.24 -6.29
CA SER A 197 10.43 -12.33 -7.48
C SER A 197 8.97 -11.92 -7.22
N GLY A 198 8.51 -11.96 -5.96
CA GLY A 198 7.09 -11.79 -5.62
C GLY A 198 6.19 -13.01 -5.98
N ASN A 199 6.81 -14.10 -6.46
CA ASN A 199 6.11 -15.35 -6.79
C ASN A 199 5.64 -16.11 -5.54
N MET A 200 4.94 -17.22 -5.74
CA MET A 200 4.34 -17.95 -4.63
C MET A 200 5.40 -18.67 -3.78
N VAL A 201 5.13 -18.73 -2.48
CA VAL A 201 5.85 -19.56 -1.50
C VAL A 201 4.81 -20.45 -0.85
N TYR A 202 5.08 -21.75 -0.72
CA TYR A 202 4.25 -22.71 -0.02
C TYR A 202 5.10 -23.32 1.10
N LEU A 203 4.91 -22.85 2.34
CA LEU A 203 5.74 -23.22 3.48
C LEU A 203 5.56 -24.67 3.94
N ASP A 204 4.58 -25.38 3.40
CA ASP A 204 4.40 -26.84 3.50
C ASP A 204 5.20 -27.63 2.45
N LYS A 205 6.08 -26.96 1.69
CA LYS A 205 7.04 -27.57 0.75
C LYS A 205 8.48 -27.26 1.14
N ASN A 206 9.42 -28.04 0.62
CA ASN A 206 10.84 -27.96 0.96
C ASN A 206 11.71 -27.27 -0.10
N ASP A 207 11.20 -26.97 -1.29
CA ASP A 207 12.00 -26.50 -2.42
C ASP A 207 12.60 -25.10 -2.18
N GLU A 208 13.84 -24.86 -2.62
CA GLU A 208 14.47 -23.52 -2.53
C GLU A 208 14.04 -22.60 -3.67
N THR A 209 13.75 -23.17 -4.84
CA THR A 209 13.41 -22.46 -6.07
C THR A 209 12.10 -23.00 -6.66
N GLY A 210 11.62 -22.39 -7.75
CA GLY A 210 10.36 -22.75 -8.42
C GLY A 210 9.21 -21.78 -8.15
N ASP A 211 8.05 -22.07 -8.74
CA ASP A 211 6.81 -21.31 -8.54
C ASP A 211 5.63 -22.29 -8.37
N PRO A 212 5.22 -22.61 -7.11
CA PRO A 212 5.76 -22.07 -5.87
C PRO A 212 7.10 -22.67 -5.46
N CYS A 213 7.93 -21.92 -4.73
CA CYS A 213 9.02 -22.49 -3.92
C CYS A 213 8.50 -22.89 -2.52
N GLY A 214 9.31 -23.62 -1.76
CA GLY A 214 9.05 -24.02 -0.38
C GLY A 214 9.64 -23.08 0.67
N TRP A 215 9.69 -23.54 1.93
CA TRP A 215 10.25 -22.74 3.04
C TRP A 215 11.73 -22.42 2.86
N LYS A 216 12.50 -23.20 2.07
CA LYS A 216 13.90 -22.87 1.76
C LYS A 216 14.04 -21.61 0.89
N GLY A 217 13.00 -21.26 0.11
CA GLY A 217 12.97 -20.02 -0.68
C GLY A 217 12.40 -18.80 0.06
N LEU A 218 11.94 -18.97 1.30
CA LEU A 218 11.43 -17.88 2.15
C LEU A 218 12.58 -16.99 2.62
N ASP A 219 12.43 -15.68 2.47
CA ASP A 219 13.34 -14.71 3.07
C ASP A 219 12.89 -14.39 4.50
N VAL A 220 13.34 -15.19 5.46
CA VAL A 220 12.91 -15.10 6.87
C VAL A 220 13.23 -13.74 7.49
N ASP A 221 14.40 -13.16 7.19
CA ASP A 221 14.83 -11.90 7.79
C ASP A 221 14.00 -10.73 7.27
N ARG A 222 13.79 -10.67 5.94
CA ARG A 222 12.92 -9.64 5.34
C ARG A 222 11.48 -9.81 5.81
N GLN A 223 10.99 -11.06 5.86
CA GLN A 223 9.63 -11.34 6.31
C GLN A 223 9.42 -10.94 7.77
N ASN A 224 10.36 -11.23 8.67
CA ASN A 224 10.29 -10.82 10.07
C ASN A 224 10.37 -9.30 10.24
N THR A 225 11.19 -8.63 9.43
CA THR A 225 11.24 -7.17 9.39
C THR A 225 9.88 -6.60 8.98
N PHE A 226 9.27 -7.13 7.92
CA PHE A 226 7.95 -6.69 7.48
C PHE A 226 6.85 -6.98 8.52
N ILE A 227 6.86 -8.16 9.16
CA ILE A 227 5.92 -8.49 10.24
C ILE A 227 6.05 -7.50 11.41
N LYS A 228 7.28 -7.10 11.77
CA LYS A 228 7.50 -6.08 12.81
C LYS A 228 6.89 -4.74 12.42
N GLU A 229 7.07 -4.31 11.17
CA GLU A 229 6.47 -3.06 10.69
C GLU A 229 4.93 -3.15 10.65
N LEU A 230 4.36 -4.28 10.23
CA LEU A 230 2.90 -4.51 10.32
C LEU A 230 2.39 -4.42 11.77
N ASN A 231 3.11 -4.98 12.74
CA ASN A 231 2.77 -4.80 14.16
C ASN A 231 2.83 -3.33 14.58
N THR A 232 3.86 -2.60 14.13
CA THR A 232 4.04 -1.16 14.40
C THR A 232 2.86 -0.33 13.90
N PHE A 233 2.26 -0.72 12.77
CA PHE A 233 1.10 -0.07 12.17
C PHE A 233 -0.27 -0.63 12.61
N GLY A 234 -0.29 -1.50 13.63
CA GLY A 234 -1.50 -1.83 14.38
C GLY A 234 -2.07 -3.24 14.21
N TRP A 235 -1.44 -4.13 13.44
CA TRP A 235 -1.88 -5.53 13.39
C TRP A 235 -1.21 -6.37 14.48
N SER A 236 -1.98 -6.80 15.47
CA SER A 236 -1.44 -7.50 16.65
C SER A 236 -1.54 -9.04 16.60
N ASP A 237 -2.31 -9.60 15.66
CA ASP A 237 -2.51 -11.05 15.55
C ASP A 237 -2.30 -11.51 14.09
N ILE A 238 -1.07 -11.39 13.61
CA ILE A 238 -0.71 -11.86 12.27
C ILE A 238 -0.66 -13.39 12.30
N LYS A 239 -1.17 -14.07 11.28
CA LYS A 239 -1.13 -15.54 11.16
C LYS A 239 -0.28 -16.01 10.00
N GLY A 240 0.42 -17.12 10.18
CA GLY A 240 1.22 -17.77 9.14
C GLY A 240 1.43 -19.26 9.41
N TRP A 241 2.06 -19.97 8.48
CA TRP A 241 2.30 -21.40 8.61
C TRP A 241 3.55 -21.71 9.44
N GLU A 242 3.55 -22.84 10.14
CA GLU A 242 4.69 -23.33 10.94
C GLU A 242 5.36 -24.49 10.21
N TYR A 243 6.48 -24.24 9.55
CA TYR A 243 7.13 -25.22 8.67
C TYR A 243 8.22 -26.08 9.34
N TRP A 244 8.49 -25.87 10.63
CA TRP A 244 9.54 -26.58 11.38
C TRP A 244 9.02 -27.57 12.42
N ASP A 245 7.74 -27.48 12.80
CA ASP A 245 7.17 -28.32 13.85
C ASP A 245 6.70 -29.66 13.28
N SER A 246 7.16 -30.76 13.89
CA SER A 246 6.85 -32.12 13.40
C SER A 246 5.41 -32.56 13.63
N THR A 247 4.66 -31.86 14.48
CA THR A 247 3.24 -32.14 14.73
C THR A 247 2.38 -31.42 13.71
N ASN A 248 2.68 -30.15 13.45
CA ASN A 248 1.89 -29.28 12.58
C ASN A 248 2.31 -29.37 11.11
N SER A 249 3.56 -29.73 10.82
CA SER A 249 4.13 -29.85 9.47
C SER A 249 5.01 -31.08 9.29
N PRO A 250 4.41 -32.30 9.32
CA PRO A 250 5.16 -33.54 9.18
C PRO A 250 5.97 -33.64 7.87
N ASP A 251 5.48 -33.02 6.79
CA ASP A 251 6.09 -33.09 5.46
C ASP A 251 7.36 -32.23 5.30
N THR A 252 7.52 -31.21 6.16
CA THR A 252 8.69 -30.30 6.12
C THR A 252 9.59 -30.43 7.33
N ALA A 253 9.09 -30.85 8.48
CA ALA A 253 9.85 -30.84 9.73
C ALA A 253 11.10 -31.73 9.72
N THR A 254 11.05 -32.89 9.06
CA THR A 254 12.21 -33.79 8.95
C THR A 254 13.35 -33.12 8.17
N GLU A 255 13.01 -32.51 7.03
CA GLU A 255 13.96 -31.78 6.21
C GLU A 255 14.49 -30.53 6.93
N TRP A 256 13.59 -29.78 7.59
CA TRP A 256 13.95 -28.61 8.38
C TRP A 256 14.90 -28.96 9.52
N ASN A 257 14.66 -30.03 10.26
CA ASN A 257 15.54 -30.45 11.37
C ASN A 257 16.94 -30.85 10.88
N THR A 258 17.03 -31.52 9.73
CA THR A 258 18.29 -31.88 9.10
C THR A 258 19.07 -30.64 8.69
N TRP A 259 18.40 -29.72 7.99
CA TRP A 259 18.98 -28.44 7.58
C TRP A 259 19.40 -27.58 8.79
N TYR A 260 18.54 -27.45 9.81
CA TYR A 260 18.79 -26.64 11.00
C TYR A 260 20.01 -27.17 11.79
N THR A 261 20.17 -28.49 11.85
CA THR A 261 21.36 -29.11 12.48
C THR A 261 22.65 -28.67 11.79
N GLN A 262 22.66 -28.59 10.46
CA GLN A 262 23.82 -28.11 9.70
C GLN A 262 23.98 -26.60 9.85
N TRP A 263 22.90 -25.82 9.66
CA TRP A 263 22.90 -24.37 9.82
C TRP A 263 23.44 -23.95 11.19
N LYS A 264 23.08 -24.65 12.27
CA LYS A 264 23.54 -24.32 13.62
C LYS A 264 25.03 -24.59 13.85
N LYS A 265 25.60 -25.59 13.16
CA LYS A 265 27.06 -25.83 13.16
C LYS A 265 27.80 -24.71 12.45
N ASP A 266 27.25 -24.24 11.34
CA ASP A 266 27.83 -23.16 10.53
C ASP A 266 27.64 -21.79 11.19
N ASN A 267 26.62 -21.66 12.06
CA ASN A 267 26.27 -20.45 12.78
C ASN A 267 26.26 -20.68 14.32
N PRO A 268 27.42 -20.99 14.93
CA PRO A 268 27.50 -21.39 16.34
C PRO A 268 27.06 -20.29 17.30
N ASN A 269 27.24 -19.02 16.91
CA ASN A 269 26.92 -17.85 17.75
C ASN A 269 25.46 -17.41 17.67
N GLU A 270 24.68 -17.88 16.69
CA GLU A 270 23.28 -17.47 16.54
C GLU A 270 22.40 -18.09 17.63
N THR A 271 21.75 -17.26 18.45
CA THR A 271 20.93 -17.76 19.56
C THR A 271 19.50 -18.06 19.18
N GLU A 272 19.04 -17.54 18.03
CA GLU A 272 17.66 -17.66 17.59
C GLU A 272 17.54 -18.55 16.35
N LYS A 273 16.41 -19.26 16.24
CA LYS A 273 16.09 -20.05 15.06
C LYS A 273 15.70 -19.13 13.90
N PRO A 274 16.05 -19.48 12.65
CA PRO A 274 15.61 -18.77 11.45
C PRO A 274 14.18 -19.16 11.11
N ILE A 275 13.24 -18.67 11.92
CA ILE A 275 11.80 -18.92 11.79
C ILE A 275 11.03 -17.60 11.77
N LEU A 276 9.76 -17.65 11.37
CA LEU A 276 8.88 -16.48 11.46
C LEU A 276 8.58 -16.16 12.93
N LYS A 277 8.66 -14.88 13.29
CA LYS A 277 8.51 -14.34 14.65
C LYS A 277 7.35 -13.36 14.69
N ASN A 278 6.85 -13.06 15.89
CA ASN A 278 5.75 -12.09 16.12
C ASN A 278 4.49 -12.41 15.29
N ILE A 279 4.23 -13.71 15.12
CA ILE A 279 3.14 -14.25 14.32
C ILE A 279 2.55 -15.45 15.06
N LYS A 280 1.25 -15.68 14.89
CA LYS A 280 0.56 -16.87 15.35
C LYS A 280 0.59 -17.93 14.25
N HIS A 281 1.08 -19.10 14.59
CA HIS A 281 1.08 -20.20 13.64
C HIS A 281 -0.30 -20.84 13.53
N LEU A 282 -0.79 -21.00 12.30
CA LEU A 282 -2.09 -21.56 12.01
C LEU A 282 -2.08 -22.37 10.71
N ALA A 283 -2.78 -23.50 10.73
CA ALA A 283 -2.98 -24.32 9.55
C ALA A 283 -3.65 -23.56 8.39
N ASN A 284 -3.43 -24.00 7.15
CA ASN A 284 -3.97 -23.43 5.90
C ASN A 284 -3.48 -22.01 5.56
N HIS A 285 -2.42 -21.53 6.21
CA HIS A 285 -1.74 -20.26 5.89
C HIS A 285 -0.35 -20.51 5.27
N ASN A 286 -0.21 -21.61 4.53
CA ASN A 286 1.04 -22.05 3.92
C ASN A 286 1.53 -21.12 2.81
N HIS A 287 0.66 -20.30 2.21
CA HIS A 287 1.02 -19.46 1.07
C HIS A 287 0.89 -17.94 1.26
N HIS A 288 0.52 -17.49 2.46
CA HIS A 288 0.37 -16.07 2.79
C HIS A 288 0.44 -15.86 4.31
N ILE A 289 0.71 -14.62 4.72
CA ILE A 289 0.37 -14.14 6.05
C ILE A 289 -1.05 -13.55 6.04
N HIS A 290 -1.80 -13.75 7.12
CA HIS A 290 -3.11 -13.15 7.34
C HIS A 290 -3.05 -12.12 8.47
N LEU A 291 -3.32 -10.86 8.15
CA LEU A 291 -3.31 -9.73 9.07
C LEU A 291 -4.68 -9.57 9.72
N GLN A 292 -4.76 -9.41 11.03
CA GLN A 292 -6.01 -9.18 11.75
C GLN A 292 -5.75 -8.54 13.13
N SER A 293 -6.81 -8.34 13.91
CA SER A 293 -6.75 -7.64 15.20
C SER A 293 -6.13 -6.24 15.03
N TYR A 294 -6.68 -5.51 14.06
CA TYR A 294 -6.20 -4.21 13.63
C TYR A 294 -6.63 -3.10 14.60
N SER A 295 -5.66 -2.33 15.08
CA SER A 295 -5.84 -1.20 15.98
C SER A 295 -4.72 -0.17 15.77
N PRO A 296 -4.87 0.75 14.81
CA PRO A 296 -3.83 1.74 14.50
C PRO A 296 -3.76 2.86 15.54
N ALA A 297 -2.59 3.52 15.62
CA ALA A 297 -2.41 4.73 16.41
C ALA A 297 -2.81 5.97 15.59
N LEU A 298 -3.96 6.58 15.90
CA LEU A 298 -4.56 7.65 15.12
C LEU A 298 -4.66 8.98 15.89
N GLU A 299 -4.43 10.08 15.18
CA GLU A 299 -4.59 11.45 15.70
C GLU A 299 -5.24 12.36 14.65
N GLU A 300 -6.33 13.05 15.01
CA GLU A 300 -6.94 14.07 14.14
C GLU A 300 -6.12 15.36 14.24
N ILE A 301 -5.75 15.95 13.10
CA ILE A 301 -5.02 17.22 13.00
C ILE A 301 -5.83 18.27 12.22
N SER A 302 -5.56 19.55 12.53
CA SER A 302 -6.23 20.72 11.94
C SER A 302 -5.65 21.14 10.59
#